data_AF-A0AAN6DU84-F1
#
_entry.id   AF-A0AAN6DU84-F1
#
_cell.length_a   1.000
_cell.length_b   1.000
_cell.length_c   1.000
_cell.angle_alpha   90.00
_cell.angle_beta   90.00
_cell.angle_gamma   90.00
#
_symmetry.space_group_name_H-M   'P 1'
#
loop_
_entity.id
_entity.type
_entity.pdbx_description
1 polymer ?
#
loop_
_entity_poly.entity_id
_entity_poly.type
_entity_poly.pdbx_seq_one_letter_code
_entity_poly.pdbx_strand_id
1 'polypeptide(L)'
;MRPCSRLLAAPATQPFRPGRRAQAVNLLPPIPLYRRLLRIHRKKLSPEERLFGDTYLKAEFRRHRDIENPLHIVGFLTEWQNYGQQLEGEGWKEGKIDMDLVDKMSDQQIGQMYELMEAIRKQGRDSVDEEEEGRILDAIEEATTGNKKPS
;
A
#
# COMPACT_ATOMS: atom_id res chain seq x y z
N MET A 1 -16.65 -6.08 68.13
CA MET A 1 -15.59 -5.93 67.10
C MET A 1 -16.12 -6.50 65.80
N ARG A 2 -16.20 -5.70 64.72
CA ARG A 2 -16.73 -6.14 63.42
C ARG A 2 -15.58 -6.73 62.58
N PRO A 3 -15.64 -7.98 62.09
CA PRO A 3 -14.59 -8.51 61.25
C PRO A 3 -14.67 -7.87 59.86
N CYS A 4 -13.55 -7.30 59.42
CA CYS A 4 -13.35 -6.75 58.09
C CYS A 4 -12.92 -7.90 57.17
N SER A 5 -13.76 -8.28 56.21
CA SER A 5 -13.38 -9.27 55.18
C SER A 5 -12.49 -8.60 54.14
N ARG A 6 -11.18 -8.87 54.20
CA ARG A 6 -10.23 -8.56 53.12
C ARG A 6 -10.53 -9.44 51.91
N LEU A 7 -10.91 -8.83 50.80
CA LEU A 7 -10.95 -9.48 49.48
C LEU A 7 -9.51 -9.56 48.94
N LEU A 8 -9.00 -10.78 48.75
CA LEU A 8 -7.77 -11.01 48.01
C LEU A 8 -8.09 -11.06 46.51
N ALA A 9 -7.40 -10.27 45.69
CA ALA A 9 -7.51 -10.29 44.24
C ALA A 9 -6.94 -11.60 43.68
N ALA A 10 -7.75 -12.36 42.95
CA ALA A 10 -7.30 -13.54 42.23
C ALA A 10 -6.58 -13.14 40.92
N PRO A 11 -5.53 -13.85 40.49
CA PRO A 11 -4.88 -13.59 39.22
C PRO A 11 -5.86 -13.85 38.07
N ALA A 12 -6.00 -12.89 37.16
CA ALA A 12 -6.80 -13.02 35.95
C ALA A 12 -6.11 -13.97 34.96
N THR A 13 -6.18 -15.28 35.23
CA THR A 13 -5.94 -16.28 34.21
C THR A 13 -7.19 -16.29 33.35
N GLN A 14 -7.16 -15.59 32.21
CA GLN A 14 -8.25 -15.67 31.24
C GLN A 14 -8.44 -17.13 30.85
N PRO A 15 -9.64 -17.72 31.02
CA PRO A 15 -9.87 -19.09 30.61
C PRO A 15 -9.73 -19.19 29.09
N PHE A 16 -8.89 -20.13 28.64
CA PHE A 16 -8.86 -20.56 27.25
C PHE A 16 -10.29 -20.92 26.82
N ARG A 17 -10.87 -20.14 25.91
CA ARG A 17 -12.21 -20.40 25.35
C ARG A 17 -12.04 -21.26 24.09
N PRO A 18 -12.27 -22.59 24.16
CA PRO A 18 -12.31 -23.41 22.96
C PRO A 18 -13.49 -22.95 22.10
N GLY A 19 -13.21 -22.38 20.93
CA GLY A 19 -14.25 -21.86 20.02
C GLY A 19 -13.89 -20.56 19.32
N ARG A 20 -12.95 -19.76 19.84
CA ARG A 20 -12.26 -18.73 19.04
C ARG A 20 -11.02 -19.33 18.41
N ARG A 21 -11.22 -20.20 17.41
CA ARG A 21 -10.15 -20.43 16.43
C ARG A 21 -9.94 -19.08 15.73
N ALA A 22 -8.71 -18.59 15.67
CA ALA A 22 -8.35 -17.57 14.69
C ALA A 22 -8.95 -18.05 13.36
N GLN A 23 -9.70 -17.19 12.66
CA GLN A 23 -10.32 -17.58 11.40
C GLN A 23 -9.21 -18.18 10.55
N ALA A 24 -9.32 -19.46 10.20
CA ALA A 24 -8.35 -20.09 9.34
C ALA A 24 -8.39 -19.30 8.04
N VAL A 25 -7.37 -18.48 7.80
CA VAL A 25 -7.22 -17.78 6.54
C VAL A 25 -7.23 -18.86 5.48
N ASN A 26 -8.30 -18.91 4.68
CA ASN A 26 -8.42 -19.90 3.63
C ASN A 26 -7.45 -19.46 2.52
N LEU A 27 -6.19 -19.87 2.65
CA LEU A 27 -5.10 -19.44 1.79
C LEU A 27 -5.29 -20.06 0.41
N LEU A 28 -5.25 -19.20 -0.61
CA LEU A 28 -5.23 -19.68 -1.98
C LEU A 28 -3.87 -20.33 -2.28
N PRO A 29 -3.84 -21.44 -3.05
CA PRO A 29 -2.59 -21.98 -3.54
C PRO A 29 -1.84 -20.96 -4.43
N PRO A 30 -0.50 -21.09 -4.61
CA PRO A 30 0.32 -20.07 -5.25
C PRO A 30 -0.15 -19.65 -6.65
N ILE A 31 -0.43 -20.62 -7.54
CA ILE A 31 -0.83 -20.33 -8.93
C ILE A 31 -2.22 -19.66 -8.99
N PRO A 32 -3.26 -20.17 -8.29
CA PRO A 32 -4.54 -19.48 -8.15
C PRO A 32 -4.42 -18.04 -7.64
N LEU A 33 -3.61 -17.82 -6.59
CA LEU A 33 -3.40 -16.50 -5.99
C LEU A 33 -2.74 -15.54 -7.00
N TYR A 34 -1.64 -15.97 -7.62
CA TYR A 34 -0.95 -15.21 -8.66
C TYR A 34 -1.88 -14.77 -9.80
N ARG A 35 -2.70 -15.69 -10.32
CA ARG A 35 -3.68 -15.37 -11.38
C ARG A 35 -4.78 -14.42 -10.89
N ARG A 36 -5.20 -14.54 -9.63
CA ARG A 36 -6.17 -13.62 -9.02
C ARG A 36 -5.60 -12.21 -8.94
N LEU A 37 -4.38 -12.04 -8.44
CA LEU A 37 -3.72 -10.73 -8.32
C LEU A 37 -3.60 -10.01 -9.67
N LEU A 38 -3.18 -10.72 -10.72
CA LEU A 38 -3.15 -10.16 -12.09
C LEU A 38 -4.54 -9.77 -12.64
N ARG A 39 -5.62 -10.36 -12.14
CA ARG A 39 -6.98 -9.92 -12.49
C ARG A 39 -7.40 -8.71 -11.68
N ILE A 40 -6.99 -8.61 -10.41
CA ILE A 40 -7.25 -7.45 -9.57
C ILE A 40 -6.53 -6.23 -10.14
N HIS A 41 -5.23 -6.35 -10.46
CA HIS A 41 -4.46 -5.28 -11.10
C HIS A 41 -5.16 -4.72 -12.33
N ARG A 42 -5.65 -5.61 -13.22
CA ARG A 42 -6.41 -5.22 -14.42
C ARG A 42 -7.69 -4.42 -14.15
N LYS A 43 -8.32 -4.63 -12.99
CA LYS A 43 -9.61 -4.00 -12.63
C LYS A 43 -9.43 -2.74 -11.78
N LYS A 44 -8.36 -2.66 -10.99
CA LYS A 44 -8.21 -1.68 -9.91
C LYS A 44 -7.10 -0.67 -10.13
N LEU A 45 -6.10 -1.00 -10.95
CA LEU A 45 -4.93 -0.16 -11.21
C LEU A 45 -4.99 0.49 -12.59
N SER A 46 -4.44 1.70 -12.70
CA SER A 46 -4.20 2.40 -13.98
C SER A 46 -3.15 1.67 -14.83
N PRO A 47 -3.04 1.95 -16.14
CA PRO A 47 -2.07 1.29 -17.01
C PRO A 47 -0.61 1.40 -16.52
N GLU A 48 -0.22 2.57 -16.00
CA GLU A 48 1.13 2.81 -15.49
C GLU A 48 1.39 2.04 -14.19
N GLU A 49 0.46 2.13 -13.23
CA GLU A 49 0.53 1.37 -11.97
C GLU A 49 0.65 -0.14 -12.22
N ARG A 50 -0.07 -0.65 -13.23
CA ARG A 50 0.00 -2.05 -13.64
C ARG A 50 1.36 -2.45 -14.19
N LEU A 51 2.05 -1.57 -14.92
CA LEU A 51 3.36 -1.89 -15.47
C LEU A 51 4.34 -2.22 -14.34
N PHE A 52 4.38 -1.38 -13.30
CA PHE A 52 5.20 -1.59 -12.12
C PHE A 52 4.70 -2.80 -11.31
N GLY A 53 3.39 -2.84 -11.01
CA GLY A 53 2.79 -3.89 -10.19
C GLY A 53 2.90 -5.30 -10.79
N ASP A 54 2.59 -5.48 -12.07
CA ASP A 54 2.66 -6.79 -12.74
C ASP A 54 4.12 -7.27 -12.85
N THR A 55 5.07 -6.35 -13.07
CA THR A 55 6.51 -6.67 -13.14
C THR A 55 7.03 -7.13 -11.78
N TYR A 56 6.71 -6.40 -10.71
CA TYR A 56 7.10 -6.74 -9.35
C TYR A 56 6.48 -8.08 -8.90
N LEU A 57 5.17 -8.25 -9.11
CA LEU A 57 4.45 -9.49 -8.77
C LEU A 57 5.07 -10.72 -9.44
N LYS A 58 5.38 -10.62 -10.74
CA LYS A 58 6.05 -11.70 -11.50
C LYS A 58 7.42 -12.04 -10.92
N ALA A 59 8.21 -11.02 -10.60
CA ALA A 59 9.54 -11.20 -10.04
C ALA A 59 9.48 -11.88 -8.66
N GLU A 60 8.57 -11.44 -7.79
CA GLU A 60 8.41 -11.98 -6.45
C GLU A 60 7.97 -13.46 -6.46
N PHE A 61 6.94 -13.80 -7.23
CA PHE A 61 6.51 -15.20 -7.35
C PHE A 61 7.58 -16.09 -7.98
N ARG A 62 8.41 -15.54 -8.89
CA ARG A 62 9.55 -16.28 -9.44
C ARG A 62 10.64 -16.49 -8.40
N ARG A 63 10.99 -15.46 -7.62
CA ARG A 63 11.99 -15.53 -6.54
C ARG A 63 11.58 -16.54 -5.47
N HIS A 64 10.29 -16.69 -5.21
CA HIS A 64 9.74 -17.54 -4.15
C HIS A 64 9.33 -18.96 -4.63
N ARG A 65 9.60 -19.33 -5.89
CA ARG A 65 9.13 -20.59 -6.47
C ARG A 65 9.76 -21.85 -5.84
N ASP A 66 11.00 -21.73 -5.37
CA ASP A 66 11.84 -22.83 -4.89
C ASP A 66 11.95 -22.84 -3.35
N ILE A 67 11.09 -22.11 -2.64
CA ILE A 67 11.08 -22.09 -1.17
C ILE A 67 10.41 -23.36 -0.65
N GLU A 68 11.11 -24.07 0.23
CA GLU A 68 10.61 -25.32 0.83
C GLU A 68 10.07 -25.14 2.25
N ASN A 69 10.52 -24.10 2.98
CA ASN A 69 10.07 -23.89 4.35
C ASN A 69 8.56 -23.53 4.38
N PRO A 70 7.71 -24.38 4.98
CA PRO A 70 6.26 -24.18 4.94
C PRO A 70 5.82 -22.89 5.64
N LEU A 71 6.53 -22.44 6.67
CA LEU A 71 6.21 -21.17 7.35
C LEU A 71 6.42 -19.97 6.44
N HIS A 72 7.50 -19.99 5.64
CA HIS A 72 7.78 -18.91 4.69
C HIS A 72 6.75 -18.90 3.55
N ILE A 73 6.36 -20.08 3.05
CA ILE A 73 5.30 -20.20 2.03
C ILE A 73 3.98 -19.65 2.57
N VAL A 74 3.58 -20.04 3.78
CA VAL A 74 2.35 -19.56 4.42
C VAL A 74 2.40 -18.05 4.62
N GLY A 75 3.50 -17.51 5.13
CA GLY A 75 3.69 -16.06 5.29
C GLY A 75 3.56 -15.33 3.96
N PHE A 76 4.28 -15.79 2.93
CA PHE A 76 4.21 -15.22 1.58
C PHE A 76 2.80 -15.20 1.01
N LEU A 77 2.08 -16.32 1.07
CA LEU A 77 0.70 -16.41 0.56
C LEU A 77 -0.27 -15.53 1.37
N THR A 78 -0.06 -15.42 2.68
CA THR A 78 -0.89 -14.59 3.56
C THR A 78 -0.75 -13.11 3.18
N GLU A 79 0.49 -12.62 3.05
CA GLU A 79 0.75 -11.22 2.69
C GLU A 79 0.17 -10.87 1.32
N TRP A 80 0.38 -11.71 0.31
CA TRP A 80 -0.16 -11.48 -1.04
C TRP A 80 -1.68 -11.58 -1.09
N GLN A 81 -2.29 -12.43 -0.27
CA GLN A 81 -3.74 -12.51 -0.15
C GLN A 81 -4.32 -11.27 0.53
N ASN A 82 -3.67 -10.76 1.58
CA ASN A 82 -4.05 -9.52 2.26
C ASN A 82 -3.91 -8.31 1.33
N TYR A 83 -2.80 -8.20 0.59
CA TYR A 83 -2.63 -7.16 -0.42
C TYR A 83 -3.75 -7.18 -1.46
N GLY A 84 -4.10 -8.37 -1.98
CA GLY A 84 -5.21 -8.51 -2.92
C GLY A 84 -6.55 -8.05 -2.34
N GLN A 85 -6.84 -8.37 -1.08
CA GLN A 85 -8.06 -7.94 -0.39
C GLN A 85 -8.10 -6.42 -0.18
N GLN A 86 -6.97 -5.80 0.22
CA GLN A 86 -6.86 -4.36 0.37
C GLN A 86 -7.13 -3.66 -0.96
N LEU A 87 -6.52 -4.13 -2.04
CA LEU A 87 -6.68 -3.57 -3.37
C LEU A 87 -8.10 -3.74 -3.94
N GLU A 88 -8.82 -4.79 -3.52
CA GLU A 88 -10.23 -4.99 -3.86
C GLU A 88 -11.16 -4.03 -3.12
N GLY A 89 -10.76 -3.50 -1.96
CA GLY A 89 -11.48 -2.48 -1.19
C GLY A 89 -11.55 -1.12 -1.88
N GLU A 90 -12.31 -0.19 -1.30
CA GLU A 90 -12.54 1.15 -1.85
C GLU A 90 -11.51 2.20 -1.37
N GLY A 91 -10.86 1.97 -0.21
CA GLY A 91 -9.99 2.95 0.43
C GLY A 91 -8.47 2.75 0.23
N TRP A 92 -8.03 1.83 -0.63
CA TRP A 92 -6.59 1.49 -0.72
C TRP A 92 -5.73 2.68 -1.19
N LYS A 93 -6.30 3.57 -2.02
CA LYS A 93 -5.60 4.77 -2.50
C LYS A 93 -5.38 5.82 -1.40
N GLU A 94 -6.19 5.80 -0.37
CA GLU A 94 -6.10 6.69 0.79
C GLU A 94 -5.32 6.06 1.94
N GLY A 95 -4.75 4.86 1.72
CA GLY A 95 -3.97 4.14 2.71
C GLY A 95 -2.79 4.97 3.20
N LYS A 96 -2.70 5.14 4.52
CA LYS A 96 -1.54 5.74 5.17
C LYS A 96 -0.60 4.65 5.63
N ILE A 97 0.69 4.94 5.63
CA ILE A 97 1.69 4.06 6.24
C ILE A 97 1.42 4.01 7.74
N ASP A 98 1.35 2.80 8.28
CA ASP A 98 1.21 2.58 9.72
C ASP A 98 2.50 3.00 10.44
N MET A 99 2.38 3.81 11.49
CA MET A 99 3.54 4.30 12.24
C MET A 99 4.28 3.15 12.92
N ASP A 100 3.56 2.11 13.36
CA ASP A 100 4.17 0.90 13.95
C ASP A 100 5.04 0.12 12.94
N LEU A 101 4.79 0.30 11.64
CA LEU A 101 5.62 -0.27 10.59
C LEU A 101 6.88 0.57 10.38
N VAL A 102 6.76 1.90 10.42
CA VAL A 102 7.90 2.83 10.29
C VAL A 102 8.90 2.61 11.41
N ASP A 103 8.44 2.42 12.64
CA ASP A 103 9.31 2.16 13.80
C ASP A 103 10.13 0.87 13.70
N LYS A 104 9.70 -0.07 12.84
CA LYS A 104 10.40 -1.34 12.59
C LYS A 104 11.34 -1.28 11.38
N MET A 105 11.33 -0.19 10.62
CA MET A 105 12.21 -0.03 9.47
C MET A 105 13.64 0.28 9.93
N SER A 106 14.62 -0.18 9.15
CA SER A 106 16.01 0.23 9.33
C SER A 106 16.22 1.68 8.90
N ASP A 107 17.25 2.33 9.45
CA ASP A 107 17.64 3.71 9.08
C ASP A 107 17.82 3.88 7.56
N GLN A 108 18.37 2.86 6.90
CA GLN A 108 18.54 2.86 5.45
C GLN A 108 17.19 2.86 4.71
N GLN A 109 16.23 2.05 5.15
CA GLN A 109 14.89 2.01 4.56
C GLN A 109 14.14 3.33 4.77
N ILE A 110 14.30 3.94 5.94
CA ILE A 110 13.74 5.26 6.25
C ILE A 110 14.35 6.32 5.33
N GLY A 111 15.68 6.30 5.14
CA GLY A 111 16.38 7.19 4.21
C GLY A 111 15.87 7.06 2.77
N GLN A 112 15.76 5.83 2.26
CA GLN A 112 15.24 5.57 0.91
C GLN A 112 13.79 6.05 0.74
N MET A 113 12.95 5.87 1.76
CA MET A 113 11.58 6.35 1.73
C MET A 113 11.52 7.88 1.70
N TYR A 114 12.40 8.55 2.44
CA TYR A 114 12.50 10.00 2.45
C TYR A 114 12.94 10.55 1.08
N GLU A 115 13.97 9.96 0.46
CA GLU A 115 14.43 10.34 -0.89
C GLU A 115 13.32 10.19 -1.93
N LEU A 116 12.55 9.09 -1.87
CA LEU A 116 11.40 8.88 -2.75
C LEU A 116 10.32 9.95 -2.53
N MET A 117 10.02 10.30 -1.28
CA MET A 117 9.04 11.34 -0.96
C MET A 117 9.46 12.70 -1.53
N GLU A 118 10.74 13.06 -1.41
CA GLU A 118 11.26 14.31 -1.97
C GLU A 118 11.19 14.31 -3.51
N ALA A 119 11.54 13.20 -4.16
CA ALA A 119 11.46 13.07 -5.61
C ALA A 119 10.02 13.26 -6.13
N ILE A 120 9.03 12.63 -5.49
CA ILE A 120 7.61 12.79 -5.84
C ILE A 120 7.16 14.24 -5.65
N ARG A 121 7.54 14.88 -4.53
CA ARG A 121 7.18 16.27 -4.26
C ARG A 121 7.78 17.22 -5.29
N LYS A 122 9.03 16.98 -5.69
CA LYS A 122 9.71 17.78 -6.72
C LYS A 122 8.99 17.65 -8.07
N GLN A 123 8.71 16.42 -8.50
CA GLN A 123 8.00 16.18 -9.75
C GLN A 123 6.62 16.87 -9.79
N GLY A 124 5.87 16.82 -8.68
CA GLY A 124 4.57 17.49 -8.59
C GLY A 124 4.66 19.02 -8.62
N ARG A 125 5.78 19.60 -8.16
CA ARG A 125 6.03 21.04 -8.28
C ARG A 125 6.37 21.42 -9.71
N ASP A 126 7.29 20.67 -10.32
CA ASP A 126 7.74 20.93 -11.69
C ASP A 126 6.56 20.85 -12.68
N SER A 127 5.60 19.93 -12.49
CA SER A 127 4.39 19.87 -13.33
C SER A 127 3.45 21.08 -13.17
N VAL A 128 3.36 21.66 -11.97
CA VAL A 128 2.52 22.84 -11.73
C VAL A 128 3.15 24.08 -12.36
N ASP A 129 4.47 24.21 -12.24
CA ASP A 129 5.24 25.31 -12.82
C ASP A 129 5.11 25.28 -14.37
N GLU A 130 5.19 24.10 -15.01
CA GLU A 130 4.97 23.93 -16.47
C GLU A 130 3.54 24.31 -16.93
N GLU A 131 2.51 23.94 -16.16
CA GLU A 131 1.12 24.32 -16.48
C GLU A 131 0.89 25.83 -16.37
N GLU A 132 1.49 26.48 -15.36
CA GLU A 132 1.38 27.93 -15.16
C GLU A 132 2.09 28.69 -16.29
N GLU A 133 3.29 28.25 -16.68
CA GLU A 133 4.01 28.79 -17.84
C GLU A 133 3.19 28.67 -19.13
N GLY A 134 2.57 27.51 -19.39
CA GLY A 134 1.70 27.32 -20.56
C GLY A 134 0.54 28.32 -20.60
N ARG A 135 -0.15 28.52 -19.47
CA ARG A 135 -1.26 29.50 -19.38
C ARG A 135 -0.80 30.93 -19.61
N ILE A 136 0.40 31.28 -19.13
CA ILE A 136 0.99 32.60 -19.33
C ILE A 136 1.34 32.81 -20.81
N LEU A 137 1.91 31.80 -21.47
CA LEU A 137 2.23 31.85 -22.90
C LEU A 137 0.96 32.01 -23.76
N ASP A 138 -0.10 31.25 -23.47
CA ASP A 138 -1.38 31.34 -24.18
C ASP A 138 -2.00 32.75 -24.02
N ALA A 139 -1.96 33.31 -22.80
CA ALA A 139 -2.46 34.66 -22.54
C ALA A 139 -1.65 35.74 -23.27
N ILE A 140 -0.33 35.56 -23.40
CA ILE A 140 0.54 36.45 -24.19
C ILE A 140 0.22 36.30 -25.69
N GLU A 141 -0.01 35.09 -26.19
CA GLU A 141 -0.38 34.85 -27.59
C GLU A 141 -1.74 35.49 -27.92
N GLU A 142 -2.74 35.35 -27.05
CA GLU A 142 -4.06 35.99 -27.21
C GLU A 142 -3.95 37.53 -27.20
N ALA A 143 -3.18 38.09 -26.27
CA ALA A 143 -2.97 39.54 -26.18
C ALA A 143 -2.19 40.11 -27.39
N THR A 144 -1.28 39.34 -27.97
CA THR A 144 -0.48 39.76 -29.13
C THR A 144 -1.22 39.59 -30.46
N THR A 145 -2.09 38.58 -30.58
CA THR A 145 -2.91 38.35 -31.80
C THR A 145 -4.11 39.30 -31.90
N GLY A 146 -4.69 39.74 -30.78
CA GLY A 146 -5.79 40.72 -30.75
C GLY A 146 -5.45 42.12 -31.27
N ASN A 147 -4.16 42.47 -31.44
CA ASN A 147 -3.73 43.80 -31.90
C ASN A 147 -3.57 43.93 -33.43
N LYS A 148 -3.84 42.87 -34.21
CA LYS A 148 -3.92 42.94 -35.68
C LYS A 148 -5.36 43.25 -36.12
N LYS A 149 -5.79 44.51 -36.01
CA LYS A 149 -6.97 44.98 -36.78
C LYS A 149 -6.53 45.27 -38.22
N PRO A 150 -7.15 44.67 -39.25
CA PRO A 150 -6.91 45.07 -40.62
C PRO A 150 -7.49 46.48 -40.84
N SER A 151 -6.65 47.40 -41.32
CA SER A 151 -7.08 48.68 -41.89
C SER A 151 -7.71 48.49 -43.26
#